data_AF-A0A9P4WYR7-F1
#
_entry.id   AF-A0A9P4WYR7-F1
#
_cell.length_a   1.000
_cell.length_b   1.000
_cell.length_c   1.000
_cell.angle_alpha   90.00
_cell.angle_beta   90.00
_cell.angle_gamma   90.00
#
_symmetry.space_group_name_H-M   'P 1'
#
loop_
_entity.id
_entity.type
_entity.pdbx_description
1 polymer ?
#
loop_
_entity_poly.entity_id
_entity_poly.type
_entity_poly.pdbx_seq_one_letter_code
_entity_poly.pdbx_strand_id
1 'polypeptide(L)'
;MASRTSRESTPPSLISPRQGSSPELGSPSKITQYNKKTGRPVRRSAGKMKPVAGYVDSSILEEEDFIPHTSDDESEDEEGTLRGRGDKLKRKRKRSPSPPSPRLDPIIYKPQLDDETDDEVSGAFHRRTPKKPPVTLRFDVPLGYHGPLLVKLDPAILNLGDEDAPRRMRQSKKNRRSVSTNPATAGPERRKGFTDLPPELRNKVYRLAFLRENTFQIPACRPWGKGHLCQSGQFLSTCKLVHNEGCSILYGENTFAFERHESTRGTFYEHEPKEIGYLDALRFFKMIGPENIQYLRDIKIIFSDARPSDTPQASSNEDRRYMTDDALVNVLRLLRHAKLRKLSLAFVGRRQLQRSDVKFLSYLEQVKVDTLEKWDHSRSYYFEHKIRYSVWRDLTEQMVRRKKLYDVEK
;
A
#
# COMPACT_ATOMS: atom_id res chain seq x y z
N MET A 1 55.79 -45.68 25.73
CA MET A 1 54.35 -45.92 25.45
C MET A 1 53.86 -44.75 24.60
N ALA A 2 54.00 -44.83 23.27
CA ALA A 2 52.98 -45.30 22.30
C ALA A 2 51.69 -44.44 22.38
N SER A 3 51.17 -43.78 21.33
CA SER A 3 51.34 -43.96 19.89
C SER A 3 50.87 -42.71 19.11
N ARG A 4 51.65 -42.35 18.08
CA ARG A 4 51.30 -41.46 16.95
C ARG A 4 50.19 -42.09 16.09
N THR A 5 49.31 -41.27 15.53
CA THR A 5 48.55 -41.61 14.31
C THR A 5 48.69 -40.50 13.28
N SER A 6 49.35 -40.88 12.19
CA SER A 6 49.54 -40.18 10.92
C SER A 6 48.24 -40.16 10.10
N ARG A 7 47.91 -39.02 9.49
CA ARG A 7 46.93 -38.96 8.39
C ARG A 7 47.66 -38.90 7.07
N GLU A 8 47.26 -39.84 6.23
CA GLU A 8 47.82 -40.28 4.98
C GLU A 8 47.34 -39.40 3.82
N SER A 9 48.28 -39.03 2.95
CA SER A 9 48.10 -38.18 1.77
C SER A 9 47.80 -39.03 0.53
N THR A 10 46.66 -38.79 -0.10
CA THR A 10 46.23 -39.45 -1.35
C THR A 10 46.84 -38.75 -2.58
N PRO A 11 47.29 -39.49 -3.62
CA PRO A 11 48.01 -38.93 -4.77
C PRO A 11 47.08 -38.35 -5.87
N PRO A 12 47.61 -37.51 -6.79
CA PRO A 12 46.83 -36.93 -7.88
C PRO A 12 46.60 -37.92 -9.03
N SER A 13 45.38 -37.94 -9.56
CA SER A 13 44.94 -38.77 -10.67
C SER A 13 45.47 -38.30 -12.02
N LEU A 14 45.93 -39.27 -12.81
CA LEU A 14 46.46 -39.18 -14.16
C LEU A 14 45.43 -38.70 -15.20
N ILE A 15 45.96 -37.98 -16.18
CA ILE A 15 45.30 -37.42 -17.38
C ILE A 15 44.90 -38.57 -18.33
N SER A 16 43.63 -38.63 -18.72
CA SER A 16 43.13 -39.47 -19.80
C SER A 16 42.81 -38.65 -21.07
N PRO A 17 42.97 -39.22 -22.28
CA PRO A 17 42.93 -38.49 -23.55
C PRO A 17 41.50 -38.20 -24.04
N ARG A 18 41.40 -37.09 -24.79
CA ARG A 18 40.22 -36.59 -25.52
C ARG A 18 39.45 -37.69 -26.25
N GLN A 19 38.16 -37.83 -25.93
CA GLN A 19 37.17 -38.47 -26.79
C GLN A 19 35.98 -37.53 -27.04
N GLY A 20 35.66 -37.41 -28.33
CA GLY A 20 34.36 -37.13 -28.95
C GLY A 20 33.43 -36.12 -28.27
N SER A 21 33.46 -34.87 -28.74
CA SER A 21 32.38 -33.91 -28.48
C SER A 21 31.04 -34.43 -29.00
N SER A 22 30.07 -34.49 -28.08
CA SER A 22 28.66 -34.86 -28.27
C SER A 22 27.92 -33.89 -29.22
N PRO A 23 26.90 -34.33 -29.99
CA PRO A 23 26.22 -33.53 -31.02
C PRO A 23 25.13 -32.58 -30.50
N GLU A 24 24.87 -32.53 -29.18
CA GLU A 24 23.79 -31.71 -28.60
C GLU A 24 24.21 -30.29 -28.20
N LEU A 25 25.46 -29.91 -28.47
CA LEU A 25 25.92 -28.52 -28.37
C LEU A 25 25.90 -27.91 -29.77
N GLY A 26 24.97 -26.99 -29.98
CA GLY A 26 24.65 -26.37 -31.26
C GLY A 26 25.86 -25.99 -32.13
N SER A 27 25.65 -26.10 -33.43
CA SER A 27 26.62 -25.89 -34.52
C SER A 27 27.66 -24.79 -34.24
N PRO A 28 28.97 -25.06 -34.42
CA PRO A 28 30.06 -24.09 -34.14
C PRO A 28 30.18 -22.98 -35.21
N SER A 29 29.11 -22.63 -35.91
CA SER A 29 29.14 -21.74 -37.08
C SER A 29 28.86 -20.25 -36.79
N LYS A 30 28.89 -19.82 -35.52
CA LYS A 30 28.84 -18.38 -35.18
C LYS A 30 30.21 -17.89 -34.72
N ILE A 31 31.14 -17.80 -35.67
CA ILE A 31 32.39 -17.06 -35.48
C ILE A 31 32.03 -15.63 -35.06
N THR A 32 32.43 -15.25 -33.86
CA THR A 32 32.28 -13.89 -33.34
C THR A 32 33.01 -12.95 -34.30
N GLN A 33 32.28 -12.11 -35.04
CA GLN A 33 32.90 -11.13 -35.91
C GLN A 33 33.49 -10.01 -35.06
N TYR A 34 34.79 -9.79 -35.15
CA TYR A 34 35.47 -8.70 -34.46
C TYR A 34 35.62 -7.51 -35.43
N ASN A 35 35.46 -6.29 -34.92
CA ASN A 35 35.69 -5.09 -35.69
C ASN A 35 37.19 -4.94 -35.98
N LYS A 36 37.59 -4.93 -37.26
CA LYS A 36 39.01 -4.93 -37.69
C LYS A 36 39.81 -3.71 -37.20
N LYS A 37 39.16 -2.58 -36.88
CA LYS A 37 39.85 -1.38 -36.38
C LYS A 37 40.02 -1.35 -34.86
N THR A 38 39.09 -1.94 -34.11
CA THR A 38 39.06 -1.82 -32.64
C THR A 38 39.26 -3.14 -31.90
N GLY A 39 39.28 -4.27 -32.61
CA GLY A 39 39.50 -5.60 -32.03
C GLY A 39 38.36 -6.11 -31.14
N ARG A 40 37.21 -5.43 -31.11
CA ARG A 40 36.08 -5.77 -30.21
C ARG A 40 35.01 -6.62 -30.93
N PRO A 41 34.39 -7.60 -30.24
CA PRO A 41 33.38 -8.48 -30.83
C PRO A 41 32.07 -7.74 -31.10
N VAL A 42 31.57 -7.84 -32.34
CA VAL A 42 30.37 -7.15 -32.83
C VAL A 42 29.13 -7.98 -32.48
N ARG A 43 28.30 -7.46 -31.57
CA ARG A 43 26.99 -8.06 -31.22
C ARG A 43 25.95 -7.67 -32.27
N ARG A 44 25.45 -8.65 -33.05
CA ARG A 44 24.53 -8.43 -34.19
C ARG A 44 23.14 -7.84 -33.85
N SER A 45 22.80 -7.61 -32.58
CA SER A 45 21.46 -7.17 -32.17
C SER A 45 21.42 -6.02 -31.16
N ALA A 46 22.55 -5.41 -30.81
CA ALA A 46 22.53 -4.21 -29.97
C ALA A 46 22.24 -2.97 -30.85
N GLY A 47 21.11 -2.30 -30.61
CA GLY A 47 20.82 -0.97 -31.17
C GLY A 47 19.98 -0.91 -32.46
N LYS A 48 19.63 -2.03 -33.09
CA LYS A 48 18.68 -2.01 -34.23
C LYS A 48 17.25 -2.21 -33.75
N MET A 49 16.61 -1.15 -33.24
CA MET A 49 15.15 -1.11 -33.17
C MET A 49 14.62 -1.07 -34.60
N LYS A 50 13.69 -1.97 -34.95
CA LYS A 50 13.00 -1.89 -36.24
C LYS A 50 12.17 -0.60 -36.22
N PRO A 51 12.35 0.34 -37.16
CA PRO A 51 11.56 1.56 -37.18
C PRO A 51 10.09 1.17 -37.38
N VAL A 52 9.24 1.63 -36.45
CA VAL A 52 7.79 1.53 -36.59
C VAL A 52 7.39 2.56 -37.65
N ALA A 53 6.71 2.11 -38.71
CA ALA A 53 6.28 3.00 -39.79
C ALA A 53 5.44 4.15 -39.23
N GLY A 54 5.94 5.38 -39.35
CA GLY A 54 5.29 6.61 -38.88
C GLY A 54 5.89 7.24 -37.61
N TYR A 55 6.93 6.65 -37.00
CA TYR A 55 7.63 7.25 -35.87
C TYR A 55 9.00 7.82 -36.30
N VAL A 56 9.21 9.13 -36.12
CA VAL A 56 10.50 9.80 -36.33
C VAL A 56 11.12 10.01 -34.96
N ASP A 57 12.25 9.35 -34.72
CA ASP A 57 12.99 9.42 -33.47
C ASP A 57 13.67 10.80 -33.32
N SER A 58 13.48 11.43 -32.16
CA SER A 58 13.94 12.81 -31.90
C SER A 58 15.46 12.94 -31.85
N SER A 59 16.20 11.84 -31.69
CA SER A 59 17.67 11.84 -31.70
C SER A 59 18.28 12.07 -33.09
N ILE A 60 17.49 12.01 -34.17
CA ILE A 60 17.95 12.32 -35.54
C ILE A 60 17.92 13.85 -35.81
N LEU A 61 17.31 14.64 -34.92
CA LEU A 61 17.18 16.09 -35.09
C LEU A 61 18.22 16.93 -34.33
N GLU A 62 19.20 16.32 -33.65
CA GLU A 62 20.19 17.02 -32.83
C GLU A 62 21.65 16.88 -33.30
N GLU A 63 21.91 16.27 -34.45
CA GLU A 63 23.26 16.23 -35.06
C GLU A 63 23.34 17.15 -36.29
N GLU A 64 23.32 18.46 -36.08
CA GLU A 64 24.09 19.42 -36.87
C GLU A 64 24.23 20.73 -36.06
N ASP A 65 25.43 20.88 -35.50
CA ASP A 65 26.08 22.10 -34.99
C ASP A 65 25.61 22.70 -33.65
N PHE A 66 26.13 22.16 -32.54
CA PHE A 66 26.49 22.98 -31.39
C PHE A 66 27.85 22.53 -30.83
N ILE A 67 28.91 23.24 -31.21
CA ILE A 67 30.23 23.18 -30.57
C ILE A 67 30.24 24.27 -29.49
N PRO A 68 30.30 23.94 -28.19
CA PRO A 68 30.48 24.95 -27.15
C PRO A 68 31.88 24.81 -26.53
N HIS A 69 32.77 25.72 -26.89
CA HIS A 69 34.00 26.08 -26.16
C HIS A 69 34.45 27.44 -26.74
N THR A 70 34.95 28.45 -26.03
CA THR A 70 35.22 28.80 -24.62
C THR A 70 35.74 30.26 -24.66
N SER A 71 35.77 30.91 -23.50
CA SER A 71 36.72 31.95 -23.09
C SER A 71 36.76 33.31 -23.81
N ASP A 72 36.45 34.33 -23.00
CA ASP A 72 37.25 35.52 -22.65
C ASP A 72 37.49 36.67 -23.64
N ASP A 73 37.36 37.84 -23.02
CA ASP A 73 38.08 39.11 -23.18
C ASP A 73 37.84 40.07 -24.37
N GLU A 74 37.44 41.27 -23.94
CA GLU A 74 37.96 42.60 -24.22
C GLU A 74 38.16 43.14 -25.66
N SER A 75 37.76 44.41 -25.75
CA SER A 75 38.37 45.53 -26.48
C SER A 75 37.99 45.82 -27.95
N GLU A 76 37.41 47.02 -28.09
CA GLU A 76 37.74 48.15 -28.96
C GLU A 76 38.20 47.96 -30.43
N ASP A 77 37.42 48.65 -31.28
CA ASP A 77 37.80 49.47 -32.43
C ASP A 77 38.39 48.91 -33.74
N GLU A 78 38.02 49.66 -34.78
CA GLU A 78 38.57 49.79 -36.14
C GLU A 78 38.22 48.77 -37.25
N GLU A 79 37.37 49.28 -38.15
CA GLU A 79 37.63 49.51 -39.58
C GLU A 79 38.17 48.36 -40.46
N GLY A 80 37.39 48.00 -41.48
CA GLY A 80 37.93 47.25 -42.62
C GLY A 80 36.92 46.40 -43.39
N THR A 81 36.22 47.03 -44.33
CA THR A 81 35.45 46.39 -45.42
C THR A 81 36.13 45.17 -46.04
N LEU A 82 35.41 44.04 -46.16
CA LEU A 82 35.44 43.22 -47.39
C LEU A 82 34.11 42.49 -47.64
N ARG A 83 33.72 42.57 -48.91
CA ARG A 83 32.50 42.05 -49.56
C ARG A 83 32.51 40.53 -49.61
N GLY A 84 31.35 39.89 -49.41
CA GLY A 84 31.23 38.47 -49.73
C GLY A 84 29.83 37.88 -49.57
N ARG A 85 29.11 37.81 -50.70
CA ARG A 85 28.03 36.86 -51.03
C ARG A 85 26.81 36.80 -50.10
N GLY A 86 25.72 37.33 -50.64
CA GLY A 86 24.38 37.19 -50.11
C GLY A 86 23.95 35.75 -49.93
N ASP A 87 23.47 35.45 -48.74
CA ASP A 87 22.67 34.28 -48.46
C ASP A 87 21.28 34.71 -48.00
N LYS A 88 20.27 34.19 -48.70
CA LYS A 88 18.88 34.61 -48.56
C LYS A 88 18.39 34.20 -47.17
N LEU A 89 18.14 35.18 -46.30
CA LEU A 89 17.46 34.99 -45.01
C LEU A 89 16.09 34.34 -45.24
N LYS A 90 16.04 33.01 -45.20
CA LYS A 90 14.79 32.24 -45.13
C LYS A 90 14.13 32.59 -43.80
N ARG A 91 13.13 33.48 -43.85
CA ARG A 91 12.19 33.74 -42.74
C ARG A 91 11.63 32.39 -42.26
N LYS A 92 12.18 31.87 -41.15
CA LYS A 92 11.63 30.72 -40.43
C LYS A 92 10.21 31.10 -40.01
N ARG A 93 9.21 30.33 -40.47
CA ARG A 93 7.81 30.50 -40.09
C ARG A 93 7.72 30.46 -38.56
N LYS A 94 7.07 31.47 -37.96
CA LYS A 94 6.74 31.49 -36.53
C LYS A 94 5.88 30.25 -36.26
N ARG A 95 6.44 29.21 -35.63
CA ARG A 95 5.66 28.08 -35.13
C ARG A 95 4.70 28.64 -34.09
N SER A 96 3.42 28.30 -34.19
CA SER A 96 2.44 28.64 -33.16
C SER A 96 2.93 28.10 -31.82
N PRO A 97 2.84 28.87 -30.72
CA PRO A 97 3.29 28.41 -29.42
C PRO A 97 2.59 27.11 -29.08
N SER A 98 3.36 26.12 -28.61
CA SER A 98 2.83 24.84 -28.17
C SER A 98 1.73 25.09 -27.14
N PRO A 99 0.62 24.32 -27.17
CA PRO A 99 -0.41 24.44 -26.16
C PRO A 99 0.22 24.28 -24.77
N PRO A 100 -0.22 25.06 -23.76
CA PRO A 100 0.34 24.98 -22.42
C PRO A 100 0.23 23.53 -21.93
N SER A 101 1.34 23.01 -21.39
CA SER A 101 1.38 21.66 -20.88
C SER A 101 0.25 21.46 -19.87
N PRO A 102 -0.51 20.34 -19.97
CA PRO A 102 -1.55 20.05 -19.00
C PRO A 102 -0.91 20.03 -17.62
N ARG A 103 -1.44 20.85 -16.70
CA ARG A 103 -0.95 20.93 -15.32
C ARG A 103 -1.10 19.53 -14.72
N LEU A 104 0.03 18.89 -14.42
CA LEU A 104 0.01 17.61 -13.73
C LEU A 104 -0.56 17.85 -12.32
N ASP A 105 -1.52 17.02 -11.93
CA ASP A 105 -2.04 17.06 -10.58
C ASP A 105 -0.88 16.81 -9.60
N PRO A 106 -0.80 17.57 -8.49
CA PRO A 106 0.24 17.39 -7.50
C PRO A 106 0.21 15.95 -6.97
N ILE A 107 1.38 15.31 -6.91
CA ILE A 107 1.51 13.96 -6.35
C ILE A 107 1.11 14.02 -4.87
N ILE A 108 -0.01 13.38 -4.54
CA ILE A 108 -0.52 13.33 -3.17
C ILE A 108 0.33 12.33 -2.38
N TYR A 109 1.31 12.83 -1.62
CA TYR A 109 2.19 12.00 -0.79
C TYR A 109 1.54 11.55 0.52
N LYS A 110 0.53 12.28 1.00
CA LYS A 110 -0.16 12.02 2.27
C LYS A 110 -1.57 11.51 1.97
N PRO A 111 -1.95 10.31 2.44
CA PRO A 111 -3.33 9.85 2.34
C PRO A 111 -4.24 10.91 2.95
N GLN A 112 -5.23 11.40 2.21
CA GLN A 112 -6.27 12.22 2.80
C GLN A 112 -6.91 11.40 3.93
N LEU A 113 -6.90 11.95 5.14
CA LEU A 113 -7.62 11.38 6.26
C LEU A 113 -9.07 11.73 6.01
N ASP A 114 -9.93 10.72 5.89
CA ASP A 114 -11.33 10.97 5.66
C ASP A 114 -11.90 11.48 6.99
N ASP A 115 -12.50 12.68 6.95
CA ASP A 115 -13.29 13.23 8.06
C ASP A 115 -14.63 12.46 8.11
N GLU A 116 -14.58 11.13 8.25
CA GLU A 116 -15.77 10.35 8.54
C GLU A 116 -16.36 10.91 9.84
N THR A 117 -17.63 11.31 9.78
CA THR A 117 -18.37 11.88 10.90
C THR A 117 -18.22 10.96 12.09
N ASP A 118 -17.54 11.46 13.11
CA ASP A 118 -17.29 10.77 14.35
C ASP A 118 -18.63 10.56 15.05
N ASP A 119 -19.26 9.39 14.85
CA ASP A 119 -20.38 8.91 15.67
C ASP A 119 -19.85 8.54 17.08
N GLU A 120 -19.22 9.51 17.75
CA GLU A 120 -18.65 9.39 19.09
C GLU A 120 -19.73 9.15 20.16
N VAL A 121 -21.01 9.31 19.81
CA VAL A 121 -22.11 9.37 20.76
C VAL A 121 -22.54 7.98 21.30
N SER A 122 -22.13 6.86 20.67
CA SER A 122 -22.78 5.55 20.92
C SER A 122 -21.99 4.50 21.72
N GLY A 123 -20.80 4.80 22.26
CA GLY A 123 -20.00 3.81 23.01
C GLY A 123 -20.50 3.49 24.44
N ALA A 124 -20.37 2.25 24.91
CA ALA A 124 -20.61 1.85 26.31
C ALA A 124 -19.72 2.63 27.30
N PHE A 125 -18.52 3.03 26.89
CA PHE A 125 -17.65 3.90 27.69
C PHE A 125 -18.22 5.31 27.86
N HIS A 126 -19.08 5.77 26.94
CA HIS A 126 -19.77 7.06 27.01
C HIS A 126 -21.08 6.98 27.83
N ARG A 127 -21.63 5.78 28.07
CA ARG A 127 -22.89 5.63 28.82
C ARG A 127 -22.81 6.00 30.30
N ARG A 128 -21.59 6.07 30.86
CA ARG A 128 -21.37 6.49 32.25
C ARG A 128 -21.19 7.99 32.43
N THR A 129 -21.05 8.73 31.32
CA THR A 129 -21.16 10.18 31.36
C THR A 129 -22.63 10.56 31.14
N PRO A 130 -23.24 11.40 31.99
CA PRO A 130 -24.65 11.74 31.88
C PRO A 130 -24.95 12.36 30.51
N LYS A 131 -25.83 11.71 29.74
CA LYS A 131 -26.25 12.18 28.42
C LYS A 131 -27.03 13.50 28.57
N LYS A 132 -26.70 14.51 27.76
CA LYS A 132 -27.52 15.72 27.62
C LYS A 132 -28.80 15.38 26.80
N PRO A 133 -30.01 15.80 27.23
CA PRO A 133 -31.29 15.38 26.62
C PRO A 133 -31.63 16.15 25.32
N PRO A 134 -32.15 15.50 24.24
CA PRO A 134 -32.36 16.03 22.86
C PRO A 134 -33.06 17.41 22.74
N VAL A 135 -32.69 18.24 21.75
CA VAL A 135 -33.26 19.58 21.49
C VAL A 135 -34.24 19.45 20.34
N THR A 136 -35.50 19.77 20.61
CA THR A 136 -36.57 19.76 19.62
C THR A 136 -36.91 21.20 19.25
N LEU A 137 -36.85 21.53 17.95
CA LEU A 137 -37.25 22.86 17.43
C LEU A 137 -38.57 22.72 16.66
N ARG A 138 -39.58 23.48 17.08
CA ARG A 138 -40.90 23.52 16.43
C ARG A 138 -41.16 24.93 15.90
N PHE A 139 -41.57 25.02 14.64
CA PHE A 139 -41.92 26.27 13.98
C PHE A 139 -43.39 26.22 13.55
N ASP A 140 -44.24 26.99 14.20
CA ASP A 140 -45.64 27.13 13.80
C ASP A 140 -45.76 28.30 12.81
N VAL A 141 -45.91 28.01 11.51
CA VAL A 141 -45.99 29.01 10.43
C VAL A 141 -47.46 29.17 9.99
N PRO A 142 -48.03 30.39 10.05
CA PRO A 142 -49.43 30.62 9.70
C PRO A 142 -49.71 30.49 8.19
N LEU A 143 -50.93 30.05 7.84
CA LEU A 143 -51.42 29.96 6.46
C LEU A 143 -51.41 31.35 5.80
N GLY A 144 -50.65 31.48 4.70
CA GLY A 144 -50.52 32.73 3.93
C GLY A 144 -49.17 33.43 4.04
N TYR A 145 -48.20 32.87 4.76
CA TYR A 145 -46.84 33.39 4.78
C TYR A 145 -46.08 33.07 3.48
N HIS A 146 -45.64 34.12 2.76
CA HIS A 146 -44.92 34.00 1.48
C HIS A 146 -43.49 34.57 1.54
N GLY A 147 -42.98 34.91 2.72
CA GLY A 147 -41.64 35.46 2.92
C GLY A 147 -40.56 34.40 3.22
N PRO A 148 -39.28 34.79 3.22
CA PRO A 148 -38.20 33.91 3.67
C PRO A 148 -38.16 33.81 5.20
N LEU A 149 -38.34 32.60 5.75
CA LEU A 149 -38.13 32.31 7.17
C LEU A 149 -36.65 32.32 7.49
N LEU A 150 -36.18 33.41 8.11
CA LEU A 150 -34.78 33.56 8.52
C LEU A 150 -34.61 33.09 9.97
N VAL A 151 -34.24 31.82 10.15
CA VAL A 151 -33.99 31.25 11.48
C VAL A 151 -32.51 31.41 11.82
N LYS A 152 -32.20 32.34 12.73
CA LYS A 152 -30.85 32.46 13.31
C LYS A 152 -30.74 31.53 14.50
N LEU A 153 -30.17 30.35 14.28
CA LEU A 153 -29.84 29.42 15.36
C LEU A 153 -28.46 29.78 15.89
N ASP A 154 -28.39 30.09 17.17
CA ASP A 154 -27.13 30.27 17.86
C ASP A 154 -26.41 28.90 17.89
N PRO A 155 -25.14 28.77 17.45
CA PRO A 155 -24.44 27.48 17.39
C PRO A 155 -24.35 26.74 18.74
N ALA A 156 -24.65 27.42 19.84
CA ALA A 156 -24.82 26.81 21.16
C ALA A 156 -26.02 25.85 21.28
N ILE A 157 -27.01 25.89 20.36
CA ILE A 157 -28.31 25.20 20.48
C ILE A 157 -28.39 23.91 19.61
N LEU A 158 -27.52 23.73 18.61
CA LEU A 158 -27.64 22.68 17.59
C LEU A 158 -27.07 21.29 17.95
N ASN A 159 -26.55 21.09 19.16
CA ASN A 159 -25.83 19.87 19.53
C ASN A 159 -26.72 18.70 19.99
N LEU A 160 -27.82 18.37 19.31
CA LEU A 160 -28.69 17.26 19.74
C LEU A 160 -29.26 16.38 18.62
N GLY A 161 -28.56 15.26 18.39
CA GLY A 161 -29.12 13.90 18.42
C GLY A 161 -29.95 13.42 17.23
N ASP A 162 -29.29 12.74 16.28
CA ASP A 162 -29.88 11.92 15.23
C ASP A 162 -30.46 10.59 15.77
N GLU A 163 -31.72 10.28 15.45
CA GLU A 163 -32.19 8.91 15.21
C GLU A 163 -33.13 8.86 13.99
N ASP A 164 -32.77 7.96 13.06
CA ASP A 164 -33.60 7.01 12.31
C ASP A 164 -34.52 7.44 11.15
N ALA A 165 -34.13 7.04 9.93
CA ALA A 165 -34.96 6.18 9.06
C ALA A 165 -34.15 5.47 7.94
N PRO A 166 -34.46 4.18 7.64
CA PRO A 166 -33.72 3.37 6.67
C PRO A 166 -34.22 3.56 5.23
N ARG A 167 -33.31 3.84 4.28
CA ARG A 167 -33.63 3.81 2.85
C ARG A 167 -33.49 2.41 2.28
N ARG A 168 -34.64 1.82 1.95
CA ARG A 168 -34.82 0.62 1.11
C ARG A 168 -34.03 0.71 -0.20
N MET A 169 -33.15 -0.26 -0.45
CA MET A 169 -32.56 -0.52 -1.75
C MET A 169 -33.63 -0.96 -2.76
N ARG A 170 -33.74 -0.19 -3.86
CA ARG A 170 -34.40 -0.62 -5.10
C ARG A 170 -33.55 -1.72 -5.75
N GLN A 171 -34.12 -2.91 -5.86
CA GLN A 171 -33.55 -3.98 -6.69
C GLN A 171 -33.74 -3.64 -8.17
N SER A 172 -32.66 -3.31 -8.87
CA SER A 172 -32.66 -3.24 -10.33
C SER A 172 -32.65 -4.66 -10.91
N LYS A 173 -33.73 -5.04 -11.59
CA LYS A 173 -33.84 -6.27 -12.40
C LYS A 173 -32.68 -6.34 -13.40
N LYS A 174 -31.81 -7.34 -13.24
CA LYS A 174 -30.77 -7.67 -14.20
C LYS A 174 -31.39 -8.54 -15.30
N ASN A 175 -31.47 -7.99 -16.51
CA ASN A 175 -31.85 -8.70 -17.72
C ASN A 175 -30.94 -9.92 -17.94
N ARG A 176 -31.52 -11.12 -17.86
CA ARG A 176 -30.91 -12.34 -18.41
C ARG A 176 -30.98 -12.23 -19.93
N ARG A 177 -29.87 -11.88 -20.58
CA ARG A 177 -29.64 -12.25 -21.98
C ARG A 177 -29.20 -13.70 -22.01
N SER A 178 -30.04 -14.55 -22.59
CA SER A 178 -29.67 -15.88 -23.05
C SER A 178 -28.57 -15.74 -24.10
N VAL A 179 -27.42 -16.34 -23.83
CA VAL A 179 -26.39 -16.55 -24.85
C VAL A 179 -26.70 -17.89 -25.49
N SER A 180 -27.00 -17.86 -26.77
CA SER A 180 -27.15 -19.02 -27.64
C SER A 180 -25.83 -19.78 -27.73
N THR A 181 -25.85 -21.05 -27.38
CA THR A 181 -24.78 -22.02 -27.60
C THR A 181 -24.70 -22.35 -29.08
N ASN A 182 -23.69 -21.84 -29.78
CA ASN A 182 -23.27 -22.40 -31.07
C ASN A 182 -22.37 -23.63 -30.80
N PRO A 183 -22.59 -24.77 -31.46
CA PRO A 183 -21.68 -25.90 -31.38
C PRO A 183 -20.38 -25.54 -32.12
N ALA A 184 -19.28 -25.44 -31.37
CA ALA A 184 -17.96 -25.20 -31.93
C ALA A 184 -17.41 -26.47 -32.57
N THR A 185 -17.10 -26.37 -33.85
CA THR A 185 -16.27 -27.27 -34.63
C THR A 185 -14.95 -27.54 -33.88
N ALA A 186 -14.53 -28.81 -33.85
CA ALA A 186 -13.32 -29.28 -33.17
C ALA A 186 -12.06 -28.58 -33.70
N GLY A 187 -11.67 -27.49 -33.03
CA GLY A 187 -10.40 -26.80 -33.24
C GLY A 187 -9.26 -27.48 -32.47
N PRO A 188 -8.00 -27.20 -32.87
CA PRO A 188 -6.81 -27.83 -32.30
C PRO A 188 -6.74 -27.67 -30.78
N GLU A 189 -6.35 -28.73 -30.08
CA GLU A 189 -6.26 -28.80 -28.62
C GLU A 189 -5.48 -27.61 -28.07
N ARG A 190 -6.19 -26.70 -27.39
CA ARG A 190 -5.56 -25.59 -26.69
C ARG A 190 -4.75 -26.14 -25.53
N ARG A 191 -3.50 -25.70 -25.41
CA ARG A 191 -2.64 -26.04 -24.27
C ARG A 191 -3.35 -25.62 -22.99
N LYS A 192 -3.59 -26.58 -22.09
CA LYS A 192 -4.22 -26.33 -20.80
C LYS A 192 -3.33 -25.40 -19.96
N GLY A 193 -3.87 -24.25 -19.58
CA GLY A 193 -3.19 -23.26 -18.74
C GLY A 193 -3.66 -23.30 -17.28
N PHE A 194 -3.15 -22.37 -16.47
CA PHE A 194 -3.53 -22.24 -15.05
C PHE A 194 -5.05 -22.06 -14.85
N THR A 195 -5.71 -21.31 -15.74
CA THR A 195 -7.17 -21.07 -15.69
C THR A 195 -8.00 -22.31 -16.01
N ASP A 196 -7.43 -23.29 -16.70
CA ASP A 196 -8.10 -24.53 -17.08
C ASP A 196 -8.01 -25.60 -15.96
N LEU A 197 -7.22 -25.35 -14.92
CA LEU A 197 -7.16 -26.21 -13.74
C LEU A 197 -8.47 -26.11 -12.95
N PRO A 198 -8.95 -27.21 -12.34
CA PRO A 198 -10.06 -27.15 -11.39
C PRO A 198 -9.78 -26.17 -10.24
N PRO A 199 -10.81 -25.49 -9.70
CA PRO A 199 -10.66 -24.50 -8.63
C PRO A 199 -9.96 -25.07 -7.38
N GLU A 200 -10.16 -26.35 -7.07
CA GLU A 200 -9.50 -27.03 -5.95
C GLU A 200 -7.96 -27.06 -6.10
N LEU A 201 -7.46 -27.31 -7.32
CA LEU A 201 -6.02 -27.29 -7.59
C LEU A 201 -5.49 -25.86 -7.58
N ARG A 202 -6.26 -24.89 -8.09
CA ARG A 202 -5.89 -23.47 -8.00
C ARG A 202 -5.77 -23.02 -6.54
N ASN A 203 -6.69 -23.43 -5.67
CA ASN A 203 -6.62 -23.14 -4.23
C ASN A 203 -5.35 -23.70 -3.57
N LYS A 204 -4.92 -24.90 -3.95
CA LYS A 204 -3.62 -25.44 -3.48
C LYS A 204 -2.45 -24.57 -3.94
N VAL A 205 -2.45 -24.12 -5.19
CA VAL A 205 -1.42 -23.20 -5.71
C VAL A 205 -1.46 -21.85 -4.98
N TYR A 206 -2.64 -21.29 -4.76
CA TYR A 206 -2.81 -20.04 -4.00
C TYR A 206 -2.30 -20.17 -2.57
N ARG A 207 -2.58 -21.27 -1.87
CA ARG A 207 -2.03 -21.51 -0.53
C ARG A 207 -0.50 -21.58 -0.56
N LEU A 208 0.10 -22.30 -1.50
CA LEU A 208 1.56 -22.35 -1.63
C LEU A 208 2.16 -20.98 -1.95
N ALA A 209 1.46 -20.13 -2.70
CA ALA A 209 1.93 -18.80 -3.07
C ALA A 209 1.73 -17.74 -1.96
N PHE A 210 0.61 -17.79 -1.27
CA PHE A 210 0.14 -16.72 -0.37
C PHE A 210 0.26 -17.07 1.11
N LEU A 211 0.09 -18.33 1.49
CA LEU A 211 0.15 -18.73 2.90
C LEU A 211 1.60 -18.68 3.38
N ARG A 212 1.81 -18.02 4.50
CA ARG A 212 3.09 -17.97 5.19
C ARG A 212 2.90 -18.49 6.61
N GLU A 213 3.87 -19.27 7.06
CA GLU A 213 3.90 -19.76 8.45
C GLU A 213 4.10 -18.60 9.44
N ASN A 214 4.77 -17.53 8.99
CA ASN A 214 5.04 -16.35 9.79
C ASN A 214 3.99 -15.26 9.59
N THR A 215 3.75 -14.47 10.63
CA THR A 215 2.88 -13.29 10.56
C THR A 215 3.42 -12.24 9.59
N PHE A 216 2.56 -11.69 8.74
CA PHE A 216 2.92 -10.55 7.89
C PHE A 216 3.05 -9.29 8.74
N GLN A 217 4.27 -8.80 8.88
CA GLN A 217 4.55 -7.57 9.62
C GLN A 217 4.46 -6.35 8.70
N ILE A 218 3.72 -5.35 9.14
CA ILE A 218 3.60 -4.04 8.52
C ILE A 218 4.00 -3.00 9.58
N PRO A 219 5.08 -2.23 9.35
CA PRO A 219 5.84 -2.10 8.10
C PRO A 219 6.73 -3.31 7.77
N ALA A 220 6.90 -3.61 6.48
CA ALA A 220 7.70 -4.75 5.99
C ALA A 220 9.22 -4.47 5.93
N CYS A 221 9.68 -3.32 6.41
CA CYS A 221 11.09 -2.93 6.39
C CYS A 221 11.88 -3.54 7.56
N ARG A 222 13.19 -3.73 7.37
CA ARG A 222 14.08 -4.14 8.45
C ARG A 222 14.28 -3.01 9.47
N PRO A 223 14.52 -3.32 10.76
CA PRO A 223 14.61 -4.65 11.36
C PRO A 223 13.27 -5.39 11.59
N TRP A 224 12.14 -4.72 11.36
CA TRP A 224 10.82 -5.19 11.81
C TRP A 224 10.25 -6.34 10.98
N GLY A 225 10.47 -6.36 9.66
CA GLY A 225 9.99 -7.41 8.77
C GLY A 225 11.10 -8.14 8.01
N LYS A 226 11.04 -9.48 7.98
CA LYS A 226 11.81 -10.32 7.05
C LYS A 226 11.01 -10.73 5.80
N GLY A 227 9.71 -10.40 5.75
CA GLY A 227 8.78 -10.88 4.74
C GLY A 227 8.59 -9.90 3.58
N HIS A 228 8.75 -10.39 2.35
CA HIS A 228 8.39 -9.64 1.15
C HIS A 228 6.90 -9.84 0.82
N LEU A 229 6.06 -8.87 1.17
CA LEU A 229 4.65 -8.81 0.70
C LEU A 229 4.54 -8.61 -0.82
N CYS A 230 5.64 -8.19 -1.46
CA CYS A 230 5.70 -7.87 -2.89
C CYS A 230 5.28 -9.04 -3.79
N GLN A 231 5.70 -10.27 -3.47
CA GLN A 231 5.40 -11.44 -4.30
C GLN A 231 3.90 -11.76 -4.32
N SER A 232 3.25 -11.72 -3.15
CA SER A 232 1.81 -11.95 -3.03
C SER A 232 1.01 -10.85 -3.74
N GLY A 233 1.40 -9.59 -3.59
CA GLY A 233 0.76 -8.47 -4.28
C GLY A 233 0.90 -8.53 -5.80
N GLN A 234 2.10 -8.86 -6.30
CA GLN A 234 2.34 -9.04 -7.74
C GLN A 234 1.48 -10.15 -8.32
N PHE A 235 1.40 -11.30 -7.65
CA PHE A 235 0.59 -12.41 -8.15
C PHE A 235 -0.92 -12.08 -8.13
N LEU A 236 -1.42 -11.41 -7.08
CA LEU A 236 -2.82 -10.96 -7.07
C LEU A 236 -3.14 -9.96 -8.20
N SER A 237 -2.16 -9.16 -8.60
CA SER A 237 -2.35 -8.15 -9.66
C SER A 237 -2.38 -8.72 -11.10
N THR A 238 -2.10 -10.01 -11.30
CA THR A 238 -1.96 -10.56 -12.66
C THR A 238 -3.27 -10.62 -13.43
N CYS A 239 -4.35 -11.10 -12.79
CA CYS A 239 -5.66 -11.19 -13.44
C CYS A 239 -6.81 -11.21 -12.43
N LYS A 240 -8.01 -10.85 -12.90
CA LYS A 240 -9.22 -10.77 -12.06
C LYS A 240 -9.59 -12.09 -11.39
N LEU A 241 -9.35 -13.22 -12.08
CA LEU A 241 -9.64 -14.55 -11.53
C LEU A 241 -8.76 -14.84 -10.31
N VAL A 242 -7.44 -14.65 -10.45
CA VAL A 242 -6.47 -14.82 -9.35
C VAL A 242 -6.76 -13.84 -8.22
N HIS A 243 -7.10 -12.58 -8.53
CA HIS A 243 -7.50 -11.61 -7.52
C HIS A 243 -8.69 -12.09 -6.69
N ASN A 244 -9.79 -12.47 -7.35
CA ASN A 244 -11.03 -12.82 -6.67
C ASN A 244 -10.92 -14.10 -5.82
N GLU A 245 -10.23 -15.12 -6.34
CA GLU A 245 -10.01 -16.37 -5.62
C GLU A 245 -8.94 -16.22 -4.53
N GLY A 246 -7.82 -15.58 -4.88
CA GLY A 246 -6.63 -15.47 -4.05
C GLY A 246 -6.76 -14.52 -2.87
N CYS A 247 -7.54 -13.44 -2.97
CA CYS A 247 -7.73 -12.49 -1.86
C CYS A 247 -8.28 -13.16 -0.61
N SER A 248 -9.20 -14.12 -0.77
CA SER A 248 -9.77 -14.85 0.36
C SER A 248 -8.72 -15.68 1.12
N ILE A 249 -7.73 -16.23 0.42
CA ILE A 249 -6.65 -17.03 0.99
C ILE A 249 -5.58 -16.11 1.59
N LEU A 250 -5.13 -15.09 0.84
CA LEU A 250 -4.09 -14.19 1.33
C LEU A 250 -4.52 -13.45 2.61
N TYR A 251 -5.72 -12.88 2.62
CA TYR A 251 -6.20 -12.09 3.76
C TYR A 251 -6.88 -12.94 4.83
N GLY A 252 -7.48 -14.07 4.45
CA GLY A 252 -8.26 -14.88 5.36
C GLY A 252 -7.49 -15.95 6.12
N GLU A 253 -6.45 -16.53 5.53
CA GLU A 253 -5.68 -17.61 6.19
C GLU A 253 -4.40 -17.10 6.87
N ASN A 254 -3.92 -15.89 6.53
CA ASN A 254 -2.71 -15.32 7.13
C ASN A 254 -3.03 -14.39 8.30
N THR A 255 -2.07 -14.27 9.21
CA THR A 255 -2.10 -13.29 10.30
C THR A 255 -1.30 -12.05 9.93
N PHE A 256 -1.90 -10.87 10.10
CA PHE A 256 -1.23 -9.58 9.86
C PHE A 256 -0.92 -8.88 11.19
N ALA A 257 0.32 -8.43 11.35
CA ALA A 257 0.78 -7.70 12.52
C ALA A 257 1.12 -6.26 12.12
N PHE A 258 0.50 -5.30 12.79
CA PHE A 258 0.69 -3.87 12.58
C PHE A 258 1.44 -3.27 13.75
N GLU A 259 2.52 -2.55 13.46
CA GLU A 259 3.34 -1.83 14.42
C GLU A 259 3.53 -0.39 13.94
N ARG A 260 3.79 0.53 14.87
CA ARG A 260 4.18 1.90 14.54
C ARG A 260 5.50 1.89 13.78
N HIS A 261 5.55 2.57 12.65
CA HIS A 261 6.78 2.78 11.91
C HIS A 261 7.54 3.97 12.50
N GLU A 262 8.63 3.69 13.21
CA GLU A 262 9.48 4.70 13.89
C GLU A 262 10.32 5.56 12.93
N SER A 263 10.45 5.15 11.66
CA SER A 263 11.21 5.93 10.68
C SER A 263 10.48 7.21 10.30
N THR A 264 11.25 8.26 10.01
CA THR A 264 10.74 9.52 9.46
C THR A 264 10.77 9.51 7.93
N ARG A 265 9.74 10.06 7.28
CA ARG A 265 9.69 10.30 5.84
C ARG A 265 9.17 11.72 5.61
N GLY A 266 10.03 12.58 5.07
CA GLY A 266 9.66 13.90 4.57
C GLY A 266 9.76 13.97 3.06
N THR A 267 9.07 14.93 2.45
CA THR A 267 9.39 15.35 1.08
C THR A 267 10.66 16.21 1.09
N PHE A 268 11.33 16.35 -0.06
CA PHE A 268 12.58 17.11 -0.15
C PHE A 268 12.44 18.62 0.18
N TYR A 269 11.20 19.12 0.23
CA TYR A 269 10.88 20.52 0.53
C TYR A 269 10.34 20.73 1.95
N GLU A 270 10.14 19.66 2.73
CA GLU A 270 9.79 19.78 4.14
C GLU A 270 11.06 19.99 4.97
N HIS A 271 11.08 21.04 5.79
CA HIS A 271 12.22 21.35 6.65
C HIS A 271 12.48 20.27 7.70
N GLU A 272 11.42 19.64 8.20
CA GLU A 272 11.49 18.59 9.21
C GLU A 272 10.80 17.32 8.70
N PRO A 273 11.52 16.18 8.62
CA PRO A 273 10.91 14.93 8.21
C PRO A 273 9.95 14.45 9.29
N LYS A 274 8.71 14.14 8.90
CA LYS A 274 7.69 13.66 9.85
C LYS A 274 7.78 12.15 10.04
N GLU A 275 7.52 11.67 11.25
CA GLU A 275 7.38 10.24 11.52
C GLU A 275 6.28 9.61 10.65
N ILE A 276 6.49 8.38 10.18
CA ILE A 276 5.48 7.64 9.41
C ILE A 276 4.36 7.13 10.33
N GLY A 277 4.67 6.69 11.54
CA GLY A 277 3.68 6.23 12.51
C GLY A 277 2.86 5.04 11.99
N TYR A 278 1.53 5.12 12.04
CA TYR A 278 0.64 4.09 11.49
C TYR A 278 0.19 4.36 10.04
N LEU A 279 0.81 5.30 9.33
CA LEU A 279 0.42 5.62 7.94
C LEU A 279 0.58 4.42 7.00
N ASP A 280 1.58 3.55 7.21
CA ASP A 280 1.74 2.34 6.39
C ASP A 280 0.63 1.31 6.64
N ALA A 281 0.17 1.19 7.89
CA ALA A 281 -1.00 0.38 8.21
C ALA A 281 -2.25 0.96 7.55
N LEU A 282 -2.50 2.27 7.69
CA LEU A 282 -3.62 2.95 7.04
C LEU A 282 -3.58 2.77 5.52
N ARG A 283 -2.41 2.97 4.90
CA ARG A 283 -2.20 2.78 3.47
C ARG A 283 -2.49 1.34 3.06
N PHE A 284 -2.08 0.35 3.85
CA PHE A 284 -2.43 -1.04 3.60
C PHE A 284 -3.94 -1.24 3.57
N PHE A 285 -4.67 -0.79 4.60
CA PHE A 285 -6.14 -0.94 4.65
C PHE A 285 -6.85 -0.20 3.51
N LYS A 286 -6.42 1.02 3.18
CA LYS A 286 -6.95 1.77 2.03
C LYS A 286 -6.66 1.08 0.69
N MET A 287 -5.45 0.52 0.54
CA MET A 287 -5.03 -0.15 -0.70
C MET A 287 -5.77 -1.46 -0.94
N ILE A 288 -5.98 -2.28 0.09
CA ILE A 288 -6.74 -3.53 -0.07
C ILE A 288 -8.22 -3.24 -0.32
N GLY A 289 -8.74 -2.12 0.23
CA GLY A 289 -10.11 -1.68 0.04
C GLY A 289 -11.13 -2.41 0.93
N PRO A 290 -12.35 -1.86 1.05
CA PRO A 290 -13.35 -2.30 2.03
C PRO A 290 -13.86 -3.73 1.81
N GLU A 291 -13.90 -4.19 0.56
CA GLU A 291 -14.30 -5.57 0.23
C GLU A 291 -13.30 -6.58 0.79
N ASN A 292 -11.99 -6.29 0.66
CA ASN A 292 -10.94 -7.20 1.10
C ASN A 292 -10.72 -7.17 2.62
N ILE A 293 -11.04 -6.05 3.28
CA ILE A 293 -11.02 -5.94 4.74
C ILE A 293 -11.93 -7.00 5.39
N GLN A 294 -13.04 -7.38 4.74
CA GLN A 294 -13.95 -8.40 5.24
C GLN A 294 -13.35 -9.81 5.25
N TYR A 295 -12.31 -10.05 4.45
CA TYR A 295 -11.61 -11.34 4.45
C TYR A 295 -10.61 -11.46 5.60
N LEU A 296 -10.15 -10.36 6.19
CA LEU A 296 -9.22 -10.42 7.31
C LEU A 296 -9.83 -11.21 8.48
N ARG A 297 -9.11 -12.22 8.95
CA ARG A 297 -9.51 -13.06 10.08
C ARG A 297 -8.68 -12.76 11.32
N ASP A 298 -7.37 -12.77 11.17
CA ASP A 298 -6.46 -12.71 12.32
C ASP A 298 -5.53 -11.50 12.20
N ILE A 299 -5.64 -10.59 13.17
CA ILE A 299 -4.86 -9.35 13.22
C ILE A 299 -4.17 -9.23 14.56
N LYS A 300 -2.96 -8.69 14.54
CA LYS A 300 -2.22 -8.23 15.70
C LYS A 300 -1.93 -6.75 15.57
N ILE A 301 -2.14 -5.96 16.62
CA ILE A 301 -1.83 -4.53 16.63
C ILE A 301 -0.99 -4.23 17.86
N ILE A 302 0.15 -3.58 17.64
CA ILE A 302 0.99 -3.01 18.69
C ILE A 302 0.71 -1.53 18.75
N PHE A 303 0.24 -1.07 19.90
CA PHE A 303 0.01 0.34 20.20
C PHE A 303 1.23 0.92 20.91
N SER A 304 2.12 1.56 20.15
CA SER A 304 3.30 2.25 20.69
C SER A 304 3.25 3.77 20.57
N ASP A 305 3.78 4.46 21.59
CA ASP A 305 3.95 5.91 21.57
C ASP A 305 5.09 6.33 20.65
N ALA A 306 4.99 7.53 20.07
CA ALA A 306 6.06 8.14 19.28
C ALA A 306 7.28 8.47 20.16
N ARG A 307 8.47 8.32 19.58
CA ARG A 307 9.70 8.73 20.26
C ARG A 307 9.89 10.25 20.14
N PRO A 308 10.40 10.92 21.19
CA PRO A 308 10.69 12.36 21.13
C PRO A 308 11.71 12.74 20.07
N SER A 309 12.66 11.84 19.77
CA SER A 309 13.64 12.03 18.70
C SER A 309 13.00 12.13 17.32
N ASP A 310 11.91 11.37 17.10
CA ASP A 310 11.30 11.19 15.79
C ASP A 310 10.10 12.14 15.60
N THR A 311 9.66 12.78 16.69
CA THR A 311 8.57 13.75 16.73
C THR A 311 8.95 15.01 17.52
N PRO A 312 9.97 15.77 17.09
CA PRO A 312 10.38 17.00 17.77
C PRO A 312 9.25 18.05 17.81
N GLN A 313 8.41 18.09 16.77
CA GLN A 313 7.28 19.02 16.65
C GLN A 313 6.17 18.82 17.69
N ALA A 314 6.11 17.66 18.33
CA ALA A 314 5.10 17.39 19.34
C ALA A 314 5.45 18.15 20.64
N SER A 315 4.56 19.05 21.04
CA SER A 315 4.80 19.93 22.19
C SER A 315 4.80 19.17 23.52
N SER A 316 3.94 18.15 23.62
CA SER A 316 3.72 17.40 24.85
C SER A 316 4.03 15.91 24.68
N ASN A 317 4.18 15.21 25.81
CA ASN A 317 4.23 13.75 25.80
C ASN A 317 2.86 13.12 25.49
N GLU A 318 1.75 13.86 25.66
CA GLU A 318 0.41 13.38 25.34
C GLU A 318 0.18 13.38 23.82
N ASP A 319 0.68 14.38 23.11
CA ASP A 319 0.59 14.49 21.65
C ASP A 319 1.29 13.31 20.95
N ARG A 320 2.28 12.71 21.64
CA ARG A 320 3.05 11.56 21.15
C ARG A 320 2.39 10.21 21.44
N ARG A 321 1.28 10.18 22.18
CA ARG A 321 0.59 8.93 22.48
C ARG A 321 -0.06 8.38 21.22
N TYR A 322 -0.05 7.06 21.06
CA TYR A 322 -0.76 6.42 19.94
C TYR A 322 -2.24 6.76 19.89
N MET A 323 -2.85 7.15 21.01
CA MET A 323 -4.27 7.53 21.09
C MET A 323 -4.60 8.79 20.31
N THR A 324 -3.60 9.66 20.12
CA THR A 324 -3.71 10.93 19.38
C THR A 324 -3.28 10.76 17.92
N ASP A 325 -2.91 9.54 17.49
CA ASP A 325 -2.49 9.28 16.12
C ASP A 325 -3.72 9.10 15.20
N ASP A 326 -3.99 10.10 14.36
CA ASP A 326 -5.13 10.11 13.44
C ASP A 326 -5.10 8.95 12.44
N ALA A 327 -3.90 8.49 12.04
CA ALA A 327 -3.79 7.37 11.12
C ALA A 327 -4.23 6.07 11.82
N LEU A 328 -3.86 5.89 13.08
CA LEU A 328 -4.32 4.75 13.88
C LEU A 328 -5.83 4.79 14.11
N VAL A 329 -6.38 5.95 14.47
CA VAL A 329 -7.84 6.11 14.65
C VAL A 329 -8.58 5.70 13.38
N ASN A 330 -8.12 6.14 12.21
CA ASN A 330 -8.70 5.74 10.93
C ASN A 330 -8.53 4.25 10.62
N VAL A 331 -7.41 3.64 11.00
CA VAL A 331 -7.27 2.17 10.92
C VAL A 331 -8.35 1.48 11.76
N LEU A 332 -8.61 1.94 12.98
CA LEU A 332 -9.66 1.36 13.84
C LEU A 332 -11.06 1.56 13.24
N ARG A 333 -11.34 2.72 12.62
CA ARG A 333 -12.59 2.97 11.88
C ARG A 333 -12.78 1.98 10.74
N LEU A 334 -11.75 1.77 9.91
CA LEU A 334 -11.80 0.79 8.83
C LEU A 334 -12.02 -0.64 9.35
N LEU A 335 -11.43 -0.99 10.50
CA LEU A 335 -11.58 -2.29 11.14
C LEU A 335 -12.97 -2.55 11.74
N ARG A 336 -13.79 -1.52 11.98
CA ARG A 336 -15.21 -1.68 12.39
C ARG A 336 -15.99 -2.58 11.43
N HIS A 337 -15.67 -2.52 10.13
CA HIS A 337 -16.33 -3.30 9.10
C HIS A 337 -15.70 -4.69 8.88
N ALA A 338 -14.59 -4.99 9.55
CA ALA A 338 -13.88 -6.26 9.42
C ALA A 338 -14.61 -7.39 10.16
N LYS A 339 -14.66 -8.57 9.55
CA LYS A 339 -15.23 -9.79 10.16
C LYS A 339 -14.12 -10.61 10.83
N LEU A 340 -13.44 -9.98 11.78
CA LEU A 340 -12.29 -10.58 12.47
C LEU A 340 -12.71 -11.79 13.30
N ARG A 341 -11.86 -12.81 13.27
CA ARG A 341 -11.90 -14.00 14.12
C ARG A 341 -11.10 -13.73 15.39
N LYS A 342 -9.82 -13.42 15.24
CA LYS A 342 -8.89 -13.18 16.35
C LYS A 342 -8.25 -11.80 16.22
N LEU A 343 -8.29 -11.04 17.32
CA LEU A 343 -7.56 -9.78 17.44
C LEU A 343 -6.62 -9.86 18.65
N SER A 344 -5.33 -9.69 18.40
CA SER A 344 -4.32 -9.69 19.46
C SER A 344 -3.79 -8.28 19.66
N LEU A 345 -3.94 -7.72 20.86
CA LEU A 345 -3.56 -6.35 21.15
C LEU A 345 -2.35 -6.32 22.08
N ALA A 346 -1.38 -5.48 21.72
CA ALA A 346 -0.23 -5.17 22.55
C ALA A 346 -0.19 -3.67 22.86
N PHE A 347 -0.01 -3.29 24.12
CA PHE A 347 0.10 -1.89 24.55
C PHE A 347 1.53 -1.61 25.00
N VAL A 348 2.23 -0.75 24.26
CA VAL A 348 3.65 -0.42 24.43
C VAL A 348 3.80 1.10 24.50
N GLY A 349 3.19 1.70 25.53
CA GLY A 349 3.28 3.14 25.78
C GLY A 349 4.07 3.46 27.04
N ARG A 350 4.42 4.73 27.22
CA ARG A 350 4.96 5.24 28.50
C ARG A 350 3.89 5.21 29.56
N ARG A 351 2.70 5.70 29.22
CA ARG A 351 1.50 5.71 30.09
C ARG A 351 0.67 4.44 29.90
N GLN A 352 -0.08 4.11 30.94
CA GLN A 352 -1.05 3.03 30.90
C GLN A 352 -2.35 3.51 30.25
N LEU A 353 -3.05 2.64 29.52
CA LEU A 353 -4.40 2.91 29.04
C LEU A 353 -5.35 2.97 30.25
N GLN A 354 -5.97 4.12 30.46
CA GLN A 354 -6.90 4.37 31.56
C GLN A 354 -8.34 4.33 31.06
N ARG A 355 -9.28 4.15 32.01
CA ARG A 355 -10.73 4.24 31.72
C ARG A 355 -11.14 5.63 31.23
N SER A 356 -10.37 6.67 31.56
CA SER A 356 -10.58 8.06 31.13
C SER A 356 -10.25 8.30 29.65
N ASP A 357 -9.53 7.38 28.98
CA ASP A 357 -9.17 7.48 27.56
C ASP A 357 -10.37 7.10 26.67
N VAL A 358 -11.52 7.74 26.92
CA VAL A 358 -12.85 7.34 26.45
C VAL A 358 -12.96 7.36 24.92
N LYS A 359 -12.35 8.36 24.26
CA LYS A 359 -12.34 8.49 22.79
C LYS A 359 -11.62 7.32 22.11
N PHE A 360 -10.44 6.94 22.61
CA PHE A 360 -9.71 5.81 22.03
C PHE A 360 -10.42 4.47 22.31
N LEU A 361 -10.95 4.31 23.52
CA LEU A 361 -11.70 3.11 23.91
C LEU A 361 -12.99 2.91 23.11
N SER A 362 -13.67 3.98 22.68
CA SER A 362 -14.86 3.85 21.85
C SER A 362 -14.56 3.37 20.43
N TYR A 363 -13.43 3.76 19.84
CA TYR A 363 -13.01 3.19 18.55
C TYR A 363 -12.68 1.71 18.65
N LEU A 364 -12.00 1.29 19.72
CA LEU A 364 -11.74 -0.13 19.97
C LEU A 364 -13.04 -0.91 20.18
N GLU A 365 -13.98 -0.37 20.95
CA GLU A 365 -15.28 -0.99 21.20
C GLU A 365 -16.07 -1.28 19.92
N GLN A 366 -15.94 -0.43 18.89
CA GLN A 366 -16.62 -0.61 17.60
C GLN A 366 -16.09 -1.83 16.83
N VAL A 367 -14.85 -2.26 17.07
CA VAL A 367 -14.26 -3.43 16.43
C VAL A 367 -14.76 -4.70 17.11
N LYS A 368 -15.55 -5.50 16.40
CA LYS A 368 -16.10 -6.77 16.92
C LYS A 368 -15.28 -7.97 16.48
N VAL A 369 -14.97 -8.87 17.41
CA VAL A 369 -14.08 -10.05 17.20
C VAL A 369 -14.67 -11.30 17.87
N ASP A 370 -14.25 -12.50 17.49
CA ASP A 370 -14.68 -13.73 18.18
C ASP A 370 -13.78 -14.07 19.36
N THR A 371 -12.49 -13.75 19.25
CA THR A 371 -11.48 -13.94 20.30
C THR A 371 -10.61 -12.70 20.40
N LEU A 372 -10.49 -12.16 21.61
CA LEU A 372 -9.60 -11.04 21.93
C LEU A 372 -8.48 -11.56 22.83
N GLU A 373 -7.23 -11.34 22.42
CA GLU A 373 -6.05 -11.81 23.16
C GLU A 373 -5.10 -10.68 23.52
N LYS A 374 -4.46 -10.81 24.68
CA LYS A 374 -3.30 -10.01 25.05
C LYS A 374 -2.09 -10.57 24.32
N TRP A 375 -1.46 -9.77 23.47
CA TRP A 375 -0.26 -10.20 22.77
C TRP A 375 0.99 -9.79 23.56
N ASP A 376 1.69 -10.78 24.11
CA ASP A 376 3.01 -10.53 24.69
C ASP A 376 4.02 -10.26 23.58
N HIS A 377 4.51 -9.02 23.54
CA HIS A 377 5.47 -8.57 22.56
C HIS A 377 6.84 -8.46 23.23
N SER A 378 7.85 -9.16 22.68
CA SER A 378 9.17 -9.33 23.30
C SER A 378 9.91 -8.04 23.64
N ARG A 379 9.55 -6.90 23.03
CA ARG A 379 10.12 -5.58 23.35
C ARG A 379 9.46 -4.89 24.55
N SER A 380 8.36 -5.43 25.07
CA SER A 380 7.64 -4.87 26.20
C SER A 380 8.17 -5.46 27.50
N TYR A 381 9.17 -4.82 28.10
CA TYR A 381 9.76 -5.26 29.37
C TYR A 381 8.77 -5.27 30.56
N TYR A 382 7.56 -4.69 30.41
CA TYR A 382 6.53 -4.59 31.47
C TYR A 382 5.11 -4.66 30.91
N PHE A 383 4.82 -5.69 30.10
CA PHE A 383 3.55 -5.78 29.36
C PHE A 383 2.29 -5.82 30.25
N GLU A 384 2.34 -6.56 31.36
CA GLU A 384 1.15 -6.83 32.18
C GLU A 384 0.52 -5.57 32.80
N HIS A 385 1.27 -4.47 32.89
CA HIS A 385 0.82 -3.26 33.57
C HIS A 385 0.37 -2.14 32.63
N LYS A 386 0.47 -2.29 31.30
CA LYS A 386 0.13 -1.17 30.38
C LYS A 386 -1.36 -0.98 30.15
N ILE A 387 -2.17 -1.96 30.53
CA ILE A 387 -3.61 -1.85 30.55
C ILE A 387 -4.16 -2.38 31.87
N ARG A 388 -4.95 -1.58 32.57
CA ARG A 388 -5.59 -2.03 33.82
C ARG A 388 -6.53 -3.20 33.54
N TYR A 389 -6.53 -4.19 34.43
CA TYR A 389 -7.37 -5.38 34.31
C TYR A 389 -8.86 -5.04 34.10
N SER A 390 -9.38 -4.05 34.83
CA SER A 390 -10.76 -3.59 34.68
C SER A 390 -11.08 -3.06 33.28
N VAL A 391 -10.15 -2.31 32.67
CA VAL A 391 -10.32 -1.77 31.31
C VAL A 391 -10.27 -2.89 30.28
N TRP A 392 -9.32 -3.83 30.44
CA TRP A 392 -9.24 -4.99 29.56
C TRP A 392 -10.48 -5.88 29.64
N ARG A 393 -11.01 -6.13 30.84
CA ARG A 393 -12.25 -6.90 31.03
C ARG A 393 -13.42 -6.22 30.33
N ASP A 394 -13.60 -4.92 30.54
CA ASP A 394 -14.66 -4.13 29.91
C ASP A 394 -14.51 -4.15 28.37
N LEU A 395 -13.30 -4.00 27.84
CA LEU A 395 -13.03 -4.15 26.39
C LEU A 395 -13.35 -5.54 25.87
N THR A 396 -12.96 -6.59 26.61
CA THR A 396 -13.23 -7.98 26.22
C THR A 396 -14.73 -8.22 26.12
N GLU A 397 -15.50 -7.75 27.10
CA GLU A 397 -16.97 -7.87 27.10
C GLU A 397 -17.62 -7.15 25.92
N GLN A 398 -17.13 -5.95 25.56
CA GLN A 398 -17.72 -5.16 24.49
C GLN A 398 -17.27 -5.60 23.10
N MET A 399 -16.01 -5.96 22.90
CA MET A 399 -15.45 -6.31 21.59
C MET A 399 -15.78 -7.75 21.19
N VAL A 400 -15.86 -8.69 22.13
CA VAL A 400 -16.14 -10.09 21.82
C VAL A 400 -17.60 -10.30 21.47
N ARG A 401 -17.87 -10.89 20.30
CA ARG A 401 -19.23 -11.21 19.85
C ARG A 401 -19.83 -12.28 20.75
N ARG A 402 -21.09 -12.08 21.16
CA ARG A 402 -21.86 -13.09 21.91
C ARG A 402 -22.05 -14.37 21.11
N LYS A 403 -22.32 -14.22 19.81
CA LYS A 403 -22.38 -15.33 18.84
C LYS A 403 -21.13 -15.28 17.98
N LYS A 404 -20.26 -16.27 18.13
CA LYS A 404 -19.05 -16.41 17.32
C LYS A 404 -19.43 -16.60 15.85
N LEU A 405 -18.69 -15.96 14.96
CA LEU A 405 -18.89 -16.06 13.51
C LEU A 405 -18.15 -17.26 12.92
N TYR A 406 -17.00 -17.61 13.53
CA TYR A 406 -16.19 -18.75 13.13
C TYR A 406 -16.20 -19.82 14.21
N ASP A 407 -16.18 -21.07 13.77
CA ASP A 407 -15.97 -22.20 14.66
C ASP A 407 -14.57 -22.14 15.25
N VAL A 408 -14.44 -22.61 16.49
CA VAL A 408 -13.13 -22.73 17.14
C VAL A 408 -12.36 -23.81 16.37
N GLU A 409 -11.23 -23.43 15.76
CA GLU A 409 -10.30 -24.39 15.17
C GLU A 409 -9.92 -25.40 16.24
N LYS A 410 -10.21 -26.68 15.97
CA LYS A 410 -9.89 -27.80 16.86
C LYS A 410 -8.41 -28.13 16.82
#